data_AF-A0A6L2M5A2-F1
#
_entry.id   AF-A0A6L2M5A2-F1
#
_cell.length_a   1.000
_cell.length_b   1.000
_cell.length_c   1.000
_cell.angle_alpha   90.00
_cell.angle_beta   90.00
_cell.angle_gamma   90.00
#
_symmetry.space_group_name_H-M   'P 1'
#
loop_
_entity.id
_entity.type
_entity.pdbx_description
1 polymer ?
#
loop_
_entity_poly.entity_id
_entity_poly.type
_entity_poly.pdbx_seq_one_letter_code
_entity_poly.pdbx_strand_id
1 'polypeptide(L)'
;MTTLAKYIIIAGAENRPPMLEKSMYDSWASRICLLIKGKKHGRMMLDLIDNGRLVYPTVKENRQTSPMKYSELTEAQQLQDDCDVQATNIILHDLSSDVFALVNHQKAAKDIWDRVKLLMKGTVLSYQERKCRLYNLFDKFAYVQGETLYEYYWRFSQLISDMHTIGMTMQ
;
A
#
# COMPACT_ATOMS: atom_id res chain seq x y z
N MET A 1 17.46 -27.44 -9.24
CA MET A 1 17.40 -26.81 -7.90
C MET A 1 18.06 -25.45 -7.93
N THR A 2 17.36 -24.42 -8.42
CA THR A 2 17.93 -23.06 -8.59
C THR A 2 16.93 -21.94 -8.29
N THR A 3 15.77 -22.26 -7.72
CA THR A 3 14.71 -21.27 -7.43
C THR A 3 14.75 -20.75 -5.98
N LEU A 4 15.26 -21.53 -5.03
CA LEU A 4 15.37 -21.12 -3.62
C LEU A 4 16.54 -20.14 -3.37
N ALA A 5 17.64 -20.26 -4.14
CA ALA A 5 18.81 -19.39 -4.00
C ALA A 5 18.56 -17.93 -4.42
N LYS A 6 17.52 -17.67 -5.23
CA LYS A 6 17.11 -16.30 -5.58
C LYS A 6 16.42 -15.56 -4.43
N TYR A 7 15.89 -16.28 -3.44
CA TYR A 7 15.27 -15.68 -2.25
C TYR A 7 16.24 -15.54 -1.06
N ILE A 8 17.43 -16.15 -1.13
CA ILE A 8 18.39 -16.22 0.00
C ILE A 8 19.55 -15.21 -0.13
N ILE A 9 19.74 -14.57 -1.30
CA ILE A 9 20.84 -13.61 -1.51
C ILE A 9 20.30 -12.20 -1.82
N ILE A 10 19.56 -11.59 -0.88
CA ILE A 10 19.47 -10.11 -0.77
C ILE A 10 19.40 -9.75 0.72
N ALA A 11 20.39 -10.21 1.49
CA ALA A 11 20.61 -9.82 2.89
C ALA A 11 21.92 -9.02 3.04
N GLY A 12 22.24 -8.16 2.07
CA GLY A 12 23.58 -7.55 1.98
C GLY A 12 23.70 -6.26 1.17
N ALA A 13 22.71 -5.36 1.22
CA ALA A 13 22.89 -3.97 0.81
C ALA A 13 22.25 -3.06 1.87
N GLU A 14 23.03 -2.69 2.88
CA GLU A 14 22.60 -2.03 4.13
C GLU A 14 21.97 -0.63 3.99
N ASN A 15 21.73 -0.10 2.78
CA ASN A 15 21.26 1.29 2.61
C ASN A 15 20.06 1.48 1.66
N ARG A 16 19.35 0.41 1.28
CA ARG A 16 18.10 0.56 0.49
C ARG A 16 16.96 -0.19 1.16
N PRO A 17 15.87 0.49 1.57
CA PRO A 17 14.68 -0.20 2.05
C PRO A 17 14.21 -1.21 0.99
N PRO A 18 13.80 -2.43 1.41
CA PRO A 18 13.26 -3.40 0.48
C PRO A 18 12.04 -2.79 -0.23
N MET A 19 12.05 -2.91 -1.56
CA MET A 19 10.97 -2.44 -2.44
C MET A 19 9.62 -2.89 -1.89
N LEU A 20 8.64 -1.98 -1.79
CA LEU A 20 7.28 -2.32 -1.35
C LEU A 20 6.65 -3.28 -2.37
N GLU A 21 6.76 -4.58 -2.10
CA GLU A 21 6.16 -5.65 -2.88
C GLU A 21 4.67 -5.79 -2.50
N LYS A 22 3.81 -6.10 -3.47
CA LYS A 22 2.36 -6.21 -3.26
C LYS A 22 1.98 -7.18 -2.14
N SER A 23 2.74 -8.27 -1.99
CA SER A 23 2.57 -9.29 -0.95
C SER A 23 2.93 -8.79 0.46
N MET A 24 3.68 -7.70 0.58
CA MET A 24 4.21 -7.19 1.85
C MET A 24 3.47 -5.95 2.39
N TYR A 25 2.34 -5.56 1.78
CA TYR A 25 1.61 -4.35 2.18
C TYR A 25 1.27 -4.34 3.68
N ASP A 26 0.79 -5.45 4.25
CA ASP A 26 0.38 -5.48 5.66
C ASP A 26 1.58 -5.34 6.61
N SER A 27 2.72 -5.91 6.23
CA SER A 27 4.00 -5.73 6.95
C SER A 27 4.49 -4.29 6.85
N TRP A 28 4.43 -3.68 5.67
CA TRP A 28 4.79 -2.28 5.45
C TRP A 28 3.89 -1.33 6.25
N ALA A 29 2.57 -1.52 6.15
CA ALA A 29 1.60 -0.70 6.87
C ALA A 29 1.82 -0.79 8.38
N SER A 30 2.10 -1.98 8.91
CA SER A 30 2.42 -2.19 10.33
C SER A 30 3.68 -1.43 10.76
N ARG A 31 4.75 -1.45 9.93
CA ARG A 31 6.00 -0.71 10.21
C ARG A 31 5.78 0.79 10.24
N ILE A 32 5.02 1.33 9.29
CA ILE A 32 4.70 2.76 9.25
C ILE A 32 3.88 3.18 10.46
N CYS A 33 2.84 2.42 10.80
CA CYS A 33 2.02 2.68 11.99
C CYS A 33 2.86 2.67 13.28
N LEU A 34 3.81 1.73 13.42
CA LEU A 34 4.71 1.69 14.57
C LEU A 34 5.67 2.88 14.62
N LEU A 35 6.23 3.26 13.46
CA LEU A 35 7.12 4.42 13.35
C LEU A 35 6.40 5.71 13.76
N ILE A 36 5.16 5.91 13.30
CA ILE A 36 4.34 7.08 13.62
C ILE A 36 3.99 7.10 15.11
N LYS A 37 3.62 5.95 15.71
CA LYS A 37 3.33 5.85 17.15
C LYS A 37 4.50 6.32 18.02
N GLY A 38 5.73 6.15 17.56
CA GLY A 38 6.94 6.60 18.26
C GLY A 38 7.25 8.09 18.14
N LYS A 39 6.51 8.87 17.32
CA LYS A 39 6.74 10.31 17.13
C LYS A 39 5.89 11.15 18.09
N LYS A 40 6.35 12.38 18.35
CA LYS A 40 5.55 13.42 19.03
C LYS A 40 4.25 13.63 18.22
N HIS A 41 3.11 13.69 18.90
CA HIS A 41 1.78 13.76 18.26
C HIS A 41 1.42 12.55 17.37
N GLY A 42 2.10 11.40 17.53
CA GLY A 42 1.87 10.21 16.72
C GLY A 42 0.43 9.71 16.69
N ARG A 43 -0.33 9.85 17.79
CA ARG A 43 -1.77 9.54 17.80
C ARG A 43 -2.58 10.42 16.86
N MET A 44 -2.25 11.71 16.76
CA MET A 44 -2.94 12.65 15.88
C MET A 44 -2.58 12.38 14.41
N MET A 45 -1.33 12.01 14.13
CA MET A 45 -0.90 11.59 12.79
C MET A 45 -1.62 10.33 12.31
N LEU A 46 -1.81 9.33 13.18
CA LEU A 46 -2.57 8.13 12.83
C LEU A 46 -4.04 8.47 12.54
N ASP A 47 -4.65 9.31 13.36
CA ASP A 47 -6.03 9.75 13.16
C ASP A 47 -6.20 10.47 11.80
N LEU A 48 -5.23 11.31 11.42
CA LEU A 48 -5.18 11.97 10.12
C LEU A 48 -5.05 10.99 8.94
N ILE A 49 -4.32 9.88 9.12
CA ILE A 49 -4.20 8.84 8.08
C ILE A 49 -5.53 8.11 7.89
N ASP A 50 -6.21 7.79 8.99
CA ASP A 50 -7.45 7.01 8.94
C ASP A 50 -8.63 7.87 8.47
N ASN A 51 -8.81 9.04 9.10
CA ASN A 51 -9.99 9.89 8.94
C ASN A 51 -9.79 11.07 7.98
N GLY A 52 -8.54 11.42 7.69
CA GLY A 52 -8.20 12.53 6.79
C GLY A 52 -8.13 13.87 7.50
N ARG A 53 -7.86 14.91 6.73
CA ARG A 53 -7.75 16.28 7.25
C ARG A 53 -9.10 16.77 7.76
N LEU A 54 -9.15 17.31 8.98
CA LEU A 54 -10.28 18.13 9.38
C LEU A 54 -10.26 19.40 8.53
N VAL A 55 -11.37 19.66 7.85
CA VAL A 55 -11.54 20.70 6.83
C VAL A 55 -10.93 22.05 7.26
N TYR A 56 -10.13 22.66 6.38
CA TYR A 56 -9.64 24.03 6.59
C TYR A 56 -10.82 25.01 6.59
N PRO A 57 -10.85 25.98 7.51
CA PRO A 57 -11.75 27.11 7.36
C PRO A 57 -11.43 27.81 6.04
N THR A 58 -12.46 28.00 5.21
CA THR A 58 -12.39 28.86 4.04
C THR A 58 -12.88 30.24 4.43
N VAL A 59 -12.06 31.27 4.22
CA VAL A 59 -12.53 32.65 4.34
C VAL A 59 -13.31 32.97 3.08
N LYS A 60 -14.57 33.40 3.24
CA LYS A 60 -15.32 34.03 2.16
C LYS A 60 -15.03 35.52 2.19
N GLU A 61 -14.09 35.96 1.38
CA GLU A 61 -13.90 37.39 1.09
C GLU A 61 -14.35 37.63 -0.36
N ASN A 62 -15.32 38.52 -0.57
CA ASN A 62 -15.79 38.94 -1.90
C ASN A 62 -16.19 37.82 -2.88
N ARG A 63 -16.98 36.83 -2.42
CA ARG A 63 -17.48 35.67 -3.21
C ARG A 63 -16.40 34.71 -3.74
N GLN A 64 -15.13 34.93 -3.40
CA GLN A 64 -14.04 34.02 -3.73
C GLN A 64 -13.58 33.31 -2.45
N THR A 65 -13.75 32.00 -2.40
CA THR A 65 -13.23 31.16 -1.30
C THR A 65 -11.74 30.95 -1.52
N SER A 66 -10.92 31.64 -0.74
CA SER A 66 -9.47 31.44 -0.69
C SER A 66 -9.11 30.57 0.53
N PRO A 67 -8.11 29.67 0.43
CA PRO A 67 -7.57 28.99 1.60
C PRO A 67 -6.92 30.01 2.54
N MET A 68 -7.20 29.92 3.85
CA MET A 68 -6.48 30.72 4.86
C MET A 68 -4.98 30.47 4.77
N LYS A 69 -4.17 31.50 4.97
CA LYS A 69 -2.72 31.35 5.08
C LYS A 69 -2.37 30.65 6.39
N TYR A 70 -1.23 29.95 6.44
CA TYR A 70 -0.75 29.30 7.66
C TYR A 70 -0.66 30.26 8.86
N SER A 71 -0.23 31.50 8.64
CA SER A 71 -0.13 32.54 9.68
C SER A 71 -1.47 33.01 10.26
N GLU A 72 -2.58 32.73 9.56
CA GLU A 72 -3.94 33.10 9.97
C GLU A 72 -4.64 31.94 10.69
N LEU A 73 -4.01 30.76 10.74
CA LEU A 73 -4.53 29.59 11.42
C LEU A 73 -4.39 29.71 12.93
N THR A 74 -5.33 29.11 13.64
CA THR A 74 -5.20 28.87 15.08
C THR A 74 -4.04 27.90 15.36
N GLU A 75 -3.46 27.95 16.56
CA GLU A 75 -2.37 27.06 16.97
C GLU A 75 -2.74 25.57 16.78
N ALA A 76 -3.99 25.20 17.05
CA ALA A 76 -4.47 23.83 16.87
C ALA A 76 -4.48 23.40 15.38
N GLN A 77 -4.83 24.30 14.48
CA GLN A 77 -4.85 24.04 13.03
C GLN A 77 -3.44 23.96 12.46
N GLN A 78 -2.53 24.83 12.90
CA GLN A 78 -1.11 24.77 12.54
C GLN A 78 -0.50 23.45 12.99
N LEU A 79 -0.77 23.03 14.24
CA LEU A 79 -0.30 21.75 14.76
C LEU A 79 -0.84 20.57 13.94
N GLN A 80 -2.09 20.64 13.48
CA GLN A 80 -2.69 19.62 12.64
C GLN A 80 -2.06 19.57 11.25
N ASP A 81 -1.83 20.73 10.62
CA ASP A 81 -1.12 20.87 9.35
C ASP A 81 0.28 20.25 9.43
N ASP A 82 1.04 20.64 10.45
CA ASP A 82 2.39 20.13 10.70
C ASP A 82 2.39 18.60 10.88
N CYS A 83 1.40 18.04 11.58
CA CYS A 83 1.27 16.60 11.75
C CYS A 83 0.89 15.88 10.44
N ASP A 84 0.02 16.47 9.62
CA ASP A 84 -0.35 15.91 8.32
C ASP A 84 0.84 15.91 7.34
N VAL A 85 1.61 17.00 7.32
CA VAL A 85 2.87 17.10 6.56
C VAL A 85 3.87 16.07 7.06
N GLN A 86 4.01 15.91 8.38
CA GLN A 86 4.92 14.94 8.96
C GLN A 86 4.51 13.49 8.65
N ALA A 87 3.22 13.17 8.77
CA ALA A 87 2.69 11.85 8.40
C ALA A 87 2.90 11.56 6.91
N THR A 88 2.63 12.53 6.04
CA THR A 88 2.87 12.46 4.60
C THR A 88 4.34 12.14 4.29
N ASN A 89 5.27 12.87 4.91
CA ASN A 89 6.70 12.67 4.69
C ASN A 89 7.15 11.27 5.14
N ILE A 90 6.64 10.77 6.27
CA ILE A 90 6.95 9.41 6.75
C ILE A 90 6.48 8.35 5.76
N ILE A 91 5.24 8.47 5.26
CA ILE A 91 4.68 7.52 4.30
C ILE A 91 5.52 7.54 3.02
N LEU A 92 5.75 8.72 2.43
CA LEU A 92 6.46 8.88 1.16
C LEU A 92 7.92 8.38 1.22
N HIS A 93 8.60 8.58 2.35
CA HIS A 93 9.99 8.17 2.52
C HIS A 93 10.16 6.64 2.44
N ASP A 94 9.16 5.87 2.84
CA ASP A 94 9.22 4.41 2.85
C ASP A 94 8.63 3.77 1.57
N LEU A 95 8.33 4.59 0.55
CA LEU A 95 7.87 4.10 -0.76
C LEU A 95 9.05 3.86 -1.71
N SER A 96 8.88 2.89 -2.61
CA SER A 96 9.78 2.75 -3.76
C SER A 96 9.55 3.88 -4.77
N SER A 97 10.58 4.21 -5.56
CA SER A 97 10.52 5.29 -6.56
C SER A 97 9.32 5.19 -7.51
N ASP A 98 8.95 3.97 -7.92
CA ASP A 98 7.84 3.74 -8.84
C ASP A 98 6.48 4.06 -8.19
N VAL A 99 6.30 3.65 -6.93
CA VAL A 99 5.07 3.93 -6.18
C VAL A 99 5.00 5.41 -5.84
N PHE A 100 6.12 6.02 -5.45
CA PHE A 100 6.23 7.45 -5.18
C PHE A 100 5.77 8.28 -6.38
N ALA A 101 6.27 7.99 -7.60
CA ALA A 101 5.88 8.70 -8.81
C ALA A 101 4.37 8.65 -9.09
N LEU A 102 3.69 7.57 -8.66
CA LEU A 102 2.25 7.39 -8.83
C LEU A 102 1.40 8.13 -7.78
N VAL A 103 1.98 8.52 -6.65
CA VAL A 103 1.25 9.16 -5.53
C VAL A 103 1.69 10.58 -5.22
N ASN A 104 2.79 11.05 -5.81
CA ASN A 104 3.41 12.36 -5.53
C ASN A 104 2.53 13.61 -5.78
N HIS A 105 1.41 13.45 -6.50
CA HIS A 105 0.45 14.53 -6.77
C HIS A 105 -0.57 14.72 -5.63
N GLN A 106 -0.66 13.76 -4.71
CA GLN A 106 -1.56 13.80 -3.56
C GLN A 106 -0.92 14.64 -2.45
N LYS A 107 -1.74 15.43 -1.73
CA LYS A 107 -1.27 16.39 -0.74
C LYS A 107 -1.47 15.95 0.71
N ALA A 108 -2.49 15.14 0.99
CA ALA A 108 -2.82 14.70 2.34
C ALA A 108 -2.31 13.28 2.60
N ALA A 109 -1.94 13.02 3.87
CA ALA A 109 -1.41 11.72 4.27
C ALA A 109 -2.40 10.57 3.99
N LYS A 110 -3.69 10.82 4.23
CA LYS A 110 -4.77 9.87 3.94
C LYS A 110 -4.87 9.51 2.46
N ASP A 111 -4.87 10.51 1.58
CA ASP A 111 -5.02 10.27 0.14
C ASP A 111 -3.87 9.44 -0.41
N ILE A 112 -2.65 9.70 0.07
CA ILE A 112 -1.45 8.92 -0.26
C ILE A 112 -1.61 7.49 0.30
N TRP A 113 -1.99 7.34 1.56
CA TRP A 113 -2.17 6.05 2.21
C TRP A 113 -3.20 5.17 1.49
N ASP A 114 -4.37 5.72 1.20
CA ASP A 114 -5.45 5.02 0.50
C ASP A 114 -5.06 4.67 -0.94
N ARG A 115 -4.31 5.55 -1.63
CA ARG A 115 -3.81 5.25 -2.97
C ARG A 115 -2.74 4.16 -2.96
N VAL A 116 -1.83 4.15 -2.00
CA VAL A 116 -0.84 3.07 -1.83
C VAL A 116 -1.55 1.75 -1.52
N LYS A 117 -2.53 1.76 -0.60
CA LYS A 117 -3.38 0.60 -0.31
C LYS A 117 -4.06 0.07 -1.57
N LEU A 118 -4.64 0.95 -2.36
CA LEU A 118 -5.29 0.62 -3.62
C LEU A 118 -4.31 0.03 -4.65
N LEU A 119 -3.10 0.58 -4.78
CA LEU A 119 -2.09 0.07 -5.72
C LEU A 119 -1.58 -1.32 -5.32
N MET A 120 -1.44 -1.57 -4.02
CA MET A 120 -0.90 -2.83 -3.50
C MET A 120 -1.95 -3.93 -3.41
N LYS A 121 -3.07 -3.65 -2.75
CA LYS A 121 -4.17 -4.60 -2.55
C LYS A 121 -5.11 -4.68 -3.76
N GLY A 122 -5.19 -3.62 -4.55
CA GLY A 122 -6.17 -3.49 -5.62
C GLY A 122 -7.53 -2.97 -5.13
N THR A 123 -8.47 -2.80 -6.04
CA THR A 123 -9.90 -2.61 -5.73
C THR A 123 -10.55 -3.94 -5.35
N VAL A 124 -11.72 -3.90 -4.70
CA VAL A 124 -12.60 -5.09 -4.56
C VAL A 124 -12.89 -5.72 -5.92
N LEU A 125 -13.06 -4.90 -6.97
CA LEU A 125 -13.22 -5.37 -8.34
C LEU A 125 -12.02 -6.21 -8.80
N SER A 126 -10.80 -5.73 -8.56
CA SER A 126 -9.59 -6.47 -8.92
C SER A 126 -9.37 -7.74 -8.07
N TYR A 127 -9.88 -7.77 -6.83
CA TYR A 127 -9.90 -8.99 -6.02
C TYR A 127 -10.83 -10.04 -6.63
N GLN A 128 -12.04 -9.64 -7.02
CA GLN A 128 -13.00 -10.54 -7.70
C GLN A 128 -12.50 -10.97 -9.08
N GLU A 129 -11.87 -10.09 -9.85
CA GLU A 129 -11.26 -10.43 -11.15
C GLU A 129 -10.11 -11.44 -10.99
N ARG A 130 -9.24 -11.26 -9.98
CA ARG A 130 -8.19 -12.24 -9.65
C ARG A 130 -8.79 -13.58 -9.24
N LYS A 131 -9.82 -13.57 -8.40
CA LYS A 131 -10.56 -14.76 -7.96
C LYS A 131 -11.18 -15.49 -9.17
N CYS A 132 -11.89 -14.77 -10.04
CA CYS A 132 -12.48 -15.32 -11.27
C CYS A 132 -11.42 -15.88 -12.22
N ARG A 133 -10.28 -15.18 -12.38
CA ARG A 133 -9.16 -15.65 -13.20
C ARG A 133 -8.58 -16.96 -12.67
N LEU A 134 -8.41 -17.07 -11.35
CA LEU A 134 -7.87 -18.28 -10.72
C LEU A 134 -8.85 -19.45 -10.80
N TYR A 135 -10.16 -19.24 -10.60
CA TYR A 135 -11.16 -20.27 -10.88
C TYR A 135 -11.13 -20.72 -12.34
N ASN A 136 -11.09 -19.78 -13.30
CA ASN A 136 -10.99 -20.13 -14.72
C ASN A 136 -9.71 -20.91 -15.06
N LEU A 137 -8.57 -20.59 -14.41
CA LEU A 137 -7.32 -21.33 -14.58
C LEU A 137 -7.42 -22.73 -13.98
N PHE A 138 -8.09 -22.87 -12.83
CA PHE A 138 -8.33 -24.15 -12.17
C PHE A 138 -9.28 -25.04 -12.97
N ASP A 139 -10.42 -24.52 -13.42
CA ASP A 139 -11.40 -25.26 -14.22
C ASP A 139 -10.81 -25.75 -15.55
N LYS A 140 -9.88 -24.98 -16.13
CA LYS A 140 -9.18 -25.33 -17.36
C LYS A 140 -7.85 -26.04 -17.11
N PHE A 141 -7.52 -26.36 -15.85
CA PHE A 141 -6.26 -26.98 -15.53
C PHE A 141 -6.24 -28.41 -16.07
N ALA A 142 -5.37 -28.65 -17.04
CA ALA A 142 -5.23 -29.94 -17.69
C ALA A 142 -3.76 -30.21 -17.99
N TYR A 143 -3.48 -31.50 -18.23
CA TYR A 143 -2.19 -31.94 -18.74
C TYR A 143 -1.89 -31.25 -20.08
N VAL A 144 -0.66 -30.76 -20.23
CA VAL A 144 -0.14 -30.17 -21.45
C VAL A 144 0.80 -31.17 -22.11
N GLN A 145 0.52 -31.50 -23.37
CA GLN A 145 1.31 -32.47 -24.11
C GLN A 145 2.80 -32.10 -24.12
N GLY A 146 3.64 -33.05 -23.67
CA GLY A 146 5.09 -32.86 -23.59
C GLY A 146 5.59 -32.37 -22.23
N GLU A 147 4.71 -32.07 -21.27
CA GLU A 147 5.15 -31.79 -19.90
C GLU A 147 5.46 -33.07 -19.13
N THR A 148 6.44 -32.97 -18.23
CA THR A 148 6.78 -34.01 -17.27
C THR A 148 5.83 -34.02 -16.08
N LEU A 149 5.77 -35.14 -15.37
CA LEU A 149 4.97 -35.24 -14.13
C LEU A 149 5.40 -34.20 -13.08
N TYR A 150 6.69 -33.88 -13.02
CA TYR A 150 7.21 -32.86 -12.11
C TYR A 150 6.70 -31.46 -12.47
N GLU A 151 6.72 -31.10 -13.75
CA GLU A 151 6.22 -29.80 -14.22
C GLU A 151 4.71 -29.65 -14.02
N TYR A 152 3.94 -30.73 -14.25
CA TYR A 152 2.52 -30.78 -13.95
C TYR A 152 2.25 -30.49 -12.47
N TYR A 153 2.94 -31.22 -11.57
CA TYR A 153 2.76 -31.05 -10.13
C TYR A 153 3.21 -29.67 -9.64
N TRP A 154 4.29 -29.14 -10.20
CA TRP A 154 4.78 -27.81 -9.90
C TRP A 154 3.76 -26.73 -10.26
N ARG A 155 3.20 -26.79 -11.48
CA ARG A 155 2.15 -25.86 -11.93
C ARG A 155 0.91 -25.94 -11.06
N PHE A 156 0.48 -27.15 -10.71
CA PHE A 156 -0.66 -27.36 -9.84
C PHE A 156 -0.41 -26.77 -8.45
N SER A 157 0.74 -27.06 -7.85
CA SER A 157 1.12 -26.53 -6.53
C SER A 157 1.17 -25.01 -6.51
N GLN A 158 1.70 -24.40 -7.59
CA GLN A 158 1.71 -22.94 -7.73
C GLN A 158 0.29 -22.38 -7.79
N LEU A 159 -0.60 -22.97 -8.59
CA LEU A 159 -1.99 -22.54 -8.71
C LEU A 159 -2.73 -22.61 -7.37
N ILE A 160 -2.57 -23.71 -6.62
CA ILE A 160 -3.18 -23.86 -5.30
C ILE A 160 -2.62 -22.85 -4.29
N SER A 161 -1.30 -22.61 -4.30
CA SER A 161 -0.68 -21.59 -3.44
C SER A 161 -1.20 -20.18 -3.75
N ASP A 162 -1.34 -19.84 -5.04
CA ASP A 162 -1.89 -18.57 -5.49
C ASP A 162 -3.37 -18.39 -5.09
N MET A 163 -4.16 -19.47 -5.09
CA MET A 163 -5.54 -19.46 -4.59
C MET A 163 -5.59 -19.25 -3.07
N HIS A 164 -4.73 -19.96 -2.32
CA HIS A 164 -4.70 -19.87 -0.86
C HIS A 164 -4.23 -18.49 -0.37
N THR A 165 -3.25 -17.89 -1.04
CA THR A 165 -2.73 -16.55 -0.68
C THR A 165 -3.76 -15.43 -0.78
N ILE A 166 -4.81 -15.59 -1.58
CA ILE A 166 -5.94 -14.65 -1.65
C ILE A 166 -7.16 -15.09 -0.83
N GLY A 167 -7.02 -16.13 -0.01
CA GLY A 167 -8.07 -16.64 0.87
C GLY A 167 -9.20 -17.39 0.15
N MET A 168 -8.95 -17.97 -1.02
CA MET A 168 -9.92 -18.84 -1.67
C MET A 168 -9.96 -20.20 -0.97
N THR A 169 -11.15 -20.71 -0.74
CA THR A 169 -11.39 -22.09 -0.35
C THR A 169 -11.91 -22.86 -1.57
N MET A 170 -11.32 -24.02 -1.84
CA MET A 170 -11.89 -24.98 -2.78
C MET A 170 -12.81 -25.90 -1.97
N GLN A 171 -14.09 -25.94 -2.33
CA GLN A 171 -15.06 -26.87 -1.76
C GLN A 171 -15.16 -28.13 -2.64
#